data_AF-A0A2A4X8H4-F1
#
_entry.id   AF-A0A2A4X8H4-F1
#
_cell.length_a   1.000
_cell.length_b   1.000
_cell.length_c   1.000
_cell.angle_alpha   90.00
_cell.angle_beta   90.00
_cell.angle_gamma   90.00
#
_symmetry.space_group_name_H-M   'P 1'
#
loop_
_entity.id
_entity.type
_entity.pdbx_description
1 polymer ?
#
loop_
_entity_poly.entity_id
_entity_poly.type
_entity_poly.pdbx_seq_one_letter_code
_entity_poly.pdbx_strand_id
1 'polypeptide(L)'
;MYEKPAKDYMLAFTRAQMTVESDSHVVQLHSFDQKKMYSTSGAHADIILSGYGEQPNQAIGWLGRCLKKKLDFKIRTFPFEVQEMGAGTNMAGATYNAIGELMQEEKSQGFVHLGMSSLFREELRIYPQVQKALFACLTRE
;
A
#
# COMPACT_ATOMS: atom_id res chain seq x y z
N MET A 1 0.89 29.30 -3.27
CA MET A 1 1.41 27.98 -3.72
C MET A 1 0.25 27.01 -3.61
N TYR A 2 -0.34 26.61 -4.75
CA TYR A 2 -1.52 25.73 -4.80
C TYR A 2 -1.07 24.26 -4.70
N GLU A 3 -0.86 23.76 -3.49
CA GLU A 3 -0.77 22.32 -3.22
C GLU A 3 -1.91 21.95 -2.27
N LYS A 4 -2.96 21.30 -2.80
CA LYS A 4 -4.03 20.65 -2.00
C LYS A 4 -5.09 19.80 -2.73
N PRO A 5 -5.25 19.72 -4.08
CA PRO A 5 -6.36 18.94 -4.65
C PRO A 5 -6.29 17.45 -4.34
N ALA A 6 -5.10 16.84 -4.38
CA ALA A 6 -4.95 15.38 -4.32
C ALA A 6 -5.39 14.79 -2.98
N LYS A 7 -5.04 15.41 -1.85
CA LYS A 7 -5.49 14.96 -0.52
C LYS A 7 -7.01 15.02 -0.40
N ASP A 8 -7.60 16.13 -0.83
CA ASP A 8 -9.03 16.35 -0.70
C ASP A 8 -9.82 15.38 -1.61
N TYR A 9 -9.34 15.11 -2.83
CA TYR A 9 -9.93 14.10 -3.71
C TYR A 9 -9.85 12.69 -3.15
N MET A 10 -8.70 12.29 -2.58
CA MET A 10 -8.55 10.97 -1.99
C MET A 10 -9.44 10.81 -0.76
N LEU A 11 -9.56 11.82 0.09
CA LEU A 11 -10.49 11.81 1.21
C LEU A 11 -11.95 11.72 0.75
N ALA A 12 -12.33 12.48 -0.28
CA ALA A 12 -13.68 12.43 -0.84
C ALA A 12 -14.00 11.04 -1.39
N PHE A 13 -13.07 10.43 -2.15
CA PHE A 13 -13.20 9.07 -2.65
C PHE A 13 -13.35 8.06 -1.50
N THR A 14 -12.46 8.10 -0.50
CA THR A 14 -12.50 7.17 0.64
C THR A 14 -13.83 7.27 1.39
N ARG A 15 -14.33 8.49 1.66
CA ARG A 15 -15.64 8.70 2.30
C ARG A 15 -16.79 8.13 1.48
N ALA A 16 -16.80 8.37 0.17
CA ALA A 16 -17.82 7.84 -0.73
C ALA A 16 -17.78 6.30 -0.72
N GLN A 17 -16.60 5.70 -0.84
CA GLN A 17 -16.43 4.24 -0.82
C GLN A 17 -16.93 3.62 0.49
N MET A 18 -16.58 4.18 1.64
CA MET A 18 -17.03 3.69 2.95
C MET A 18 -18.54 3.82 3.16
N THR A 19 -19.18 4.76 2.47
CA THR A 19 -20.65 4.93 2.51
C THR A 19 -21.36 3.85 1.70
N VAL A 20 -20.76 3.39 0.59
CA VAL A 20 -21.35 2.37 -0.29
C VAL A 20 -21.03 0.96 0.21
N GLU A 21 -19.80 0.72 0.68
CA GLU A 21 -19.35 -0.58 1.18
C GLU A 21 -18.52 -0.40 2.46
N SER A 22 -19.15 -0.57 3.62
CA SER A 22 -18.52 -0.38 4.93
C SER A 22 -17.34 -1.32 5.20
N ASP A 23 -17.37 -2.51 4.60
CA ASP A 23 -16.36 -3.56 4.77
C ASP A 23 -15.30 -3.55 3.65
N SER A 24 -15.31 -2.50 2.83
CA SER A 24 -14.35 -2.35 1.73
C SER A 24 -12.97 -1.91 2.21
N HIS A 25 -11.98 -2.10 1.33
CA HIS A 25 -10.59 -1.79 1.58
C HIS A 25 -10.11 -0.74 0.58
N VAL A 26 -9.38 0.25 1.05
CA VAL A 26 -8.73 1.24 0.17
C VAL A 26 -7.28 0.84 0.01
N VAL A 27 -6.87 0.54 -1.21
CA VAL A 27 -5.49 0.21 -1.55
C VAL A 27 -4.85 1.38 -2.29
N GLN A 28 -3.87 2.00 -1.66
CA GLN A 28 -3.03 3.02 -2.30
C GLN A 28 -1.80 2.35 -2.92
N LEU A 29 -1.72 2.36 -4.24
CA LEU A 29 -0.56 1.86 -4.99
C LEU A 29 0.48 2.98 -5.13
N HIS A 30 1.74 2.67 -4.81
CA HIS A 30 2.83 3.62 -4.91
C HIS A 30 4.11 2.96 -5.43
N SER A 31 5.00 3.75 -6.02
CA SER A 31 6.34 3.28 -6.41
C SER A 31 7.38 3.65 -5.35
N PHE A 32 8.40 2.82 -5.17
CA PHE A 32 9.60 3.22 -4.46
C PHE A 32 10.87 2.86 -5.23
N ASP A 33 11.96 3.50 -4.86
CA ASP A 33 13.29 3.22 -5.40
C ASP A 33 14.09 2.44 -4.35
N GLN A 34 14.40 1.18 -4.66
CA GLN A 34 15.23 0.31 -3.81
C GLN A 34 16.58 0.94 -3.48
N LYS A 35 17.15 1.76 -4.38
CA LYS A 35 18.46 2.42 -4.16
C LYS A 35 18.40 3.55 -3.14
N LYS A 36 17.20 4.01 -2.79
CA LYS A 36 16.98 5.08 -1.80
C LYS A 36 16.60 4.54 -0.42
N MET A 37 16.57 3.20 -0.26
CA MET A 37 16.31 2.56 1.02
C MET A 37 17.61 2.49 1.85
N TYR A 38 17.53 2.81 3.14
CA TYR A 38 18.67 2.79 4.06
C TYR A 38 18.94 1.40 4.63
N SER A 39 17.90 0.58 4.78
CA SER A 39 17.99 -0.78 5.31
C SER A 39 18.23 -1.80 4.20
N THR A 40 19.02 -2.83 4.52
CA THR A 40 19.22 -3.98 3.62
C THR A 40 17.90 -4.65 3.25
N SER A 41 16.96 -4.74 4.20
CA SER A 41 15.64 -5.35 3.95
C SER A 41 14.83 -4.53 2.95
N GLY A 42 14.79 -3.19 3.11
CA GLY A 42 14.11 -2.29 2.18
C GLY A 42 14.77 -2.26 0.80
N ALA A 43 16.10 -2.23 0.75
CA ALA A 43 16.86 -2.20 -0.50
C ALA A 43 16.69 -3.45 -1.37
N HIS A 44 16.31 -4.58 -0.77
CA HIS A 44 16.04 -5.82 -1.48
C HIS A 44 14.54 -6.15 -1.59
N ALA A 45 13.65 -5.32 -1.08
CA ALA A 45 12.21 -5.54 -1.19
C ALA A 45 11.73 -5.24 -2.61
N ASP A 46 10.87 -6.08 -3.16
CA ASP A 46 10.17 -5.82 -4.42
C ASP A 46 8.80 -5.18 -4.17
N ILE A 47 8.18 -5.56 -3.04
CA ILE A 47 6.91 -5.05 -2.56
C ILE A 47 7.06 -4.72 -1.08
N ILE A 48 6.59 -3.54 -0.67
CA ILE A 48 6.47 -3.15 0.74
C ILE A 48 5.00 -2.87 1.04
N LEU A 49 4.45 -3.58 2.01
CA LEU A 49 3.11 -3.36 2.54
C LEU A 49 3.19 -2.52 3.81
N SER A 50 2.39 -1.46 3.88
CA SER A 50 2.24 -0.65 5.08
C SER A 50 0.78 -0.30 5.32
N GLY A 51 0.37 -0.22 6.58
CA GLY A 51 -0.96 0.22 6.99
C GLY A 51 -0.84 1.37 7.97
N TYR A 52 -1.90 2.17 8.11
CA TYR A 52 -1.90 3.28 9.05
C TYR A 52 -1.86 2.78 10.50
N GLY A 53 -1.12 3.51 11.35
CA GLY A 53 -0.88 3.16 12.75
C GLY A 53 0.42 2.37 12.98
N GLU A 54 0.69 2.05 14.25
CA GLU A 54 1.95 1.40 14.67
C GLU A 54 1.98 -0.11 14.37
N GLN A 55 0.82 -0.72 14.14
CA GLN A 55 0.66 -2.16 13.96
C GLN A 55 -0.02 -2.44 12.62
N PRO A 56 0.46 -3.42 11.83
CA PRO A 56 -0.22 -3.84 10.61
C PRO A 56 -1.63 -4.35 10.90
N ASN A 57 -2.61 -3.79 10.20
CA ASN A 57 -3.99 -4.26 10.28
C ASN A 57 -4.15 -5.64 9.62
N GLN A 58 -5.33 -6.25 9.81
CA GLN A 58 -5.62 -7.58 9.26
C GLN A 58 -5.51 -7.64 7.73
N ALA A 59 -5.82 -6.54 7.03
CA ALA A 59 -5.76 -6.46 5.58
C ALA A 59 -4.30 -6.60 5.09
N ILE A 60 -3.34 -5.96 5.76
CA ILE A 60 -1.91 -6.11 5.46
C ILE A 60 -1.46 -7.56 5.67
N GLY A 61 -1.83 -8.17 6.80
CA GLY A 61 -1.45 -9.55 7.11
C GLY A 61 -2.00 -10.54 6.08
N TRP A 62 -3.26 -10.39 5.68
CA TRP A 62 -3.87 -11.23 4.66
C TRP A 62 -3.24 -11.02 3.27
N LEU A 63 -3.09 -9.76 2.84
CA LEU A 63 -2.54 -9.42 1.52
C LEU A 63 -1.09 -9.92 1.40
N GLY A 64 -0.28 -9.73 2.45
CA GLY A 64 1.09 -10.22 2.49
C GLY A 64 1.18 -11.73 2.32
N ARG A 65 0.29 -12.50 2.96
CA ARG A 65 0.22 -13.96 2.78
C ARG A 65 -0.22 -14.35 1.36
N CYS A 66 -1.21 -13.66 0.81
CA CYS A 66 -1.69 -13.93 -0.55
C CYS A 66 -0.56 -13.70 -1.57
N LEU A 67 0.08 -12.54 -1.52
CA LEU A 67 1.17 -12.19 -2.42
C LEU A 67 2.33 -13.17 -2.27
N LYS A 68 2.77 -13.50 -1.05
CA LYS A 68 3.87 -14.45 -0.81
C LYS A 68 3.57 -15.86 -1.36
N LYS A 69 2.28 -16.22 -1.49
CA LYS A 69 1.86 -17.51 -2.06
C LYS A 69 1.77 -17.49 -3.59
N LYS A 70 1.34 -16.38 -4.20
CA LYS A 70 1.07 -16.30 -5.65
C LYS A 70 2.23 -15.73 -6.46
N LEU A 71 3.17 -15.05 -5.82
CA LEU A 71 4.22 -14.27 -6.46
C LEU A 71 5.59 -14.61 -5.87
N ASP A 72 6.56 -14.87 -6.74
CA ASP A 72 7.96 -15.09 -6.35
C ASP A 72 8.73 -13.77 -6.29
N PHE A 73 8.32 -12.91 -5.35
CA PHE A 73 8.92 -11.59 -5.12
C PHE A 73 9.22 -11.38 -3.64
N LYS A 74 10.21 -10.53 -3.34
CA LYS A 74 10.59 -10.22 -1.97
C LYS A 74 9.60 -9.24 -1.35
N ILE A 75 8.56 -9.78 -0.74
CA ILE A 75 7.52 -9.01 -0.05
C ILE A 75 7.93 -8.73 1.39
N ARG A 76 7.80 -7.48 1.81
CA ARG A 76 8.11 -7.00 3.16
C ARG A 76 6.96 -6.18 3.73
N THR A 77 6.91 -6.08 5.05
CA THR A 77 5.86 -5.39 5.80
C THR A 77 6.46 -4.36 6.73
N PHE A 78 5.99 -3.12 6.66
CA PHE A 78 6.32 -2.07 7.63
C PHE A 78 5.37 -2.15 8.86
N PRO A 79 5.84 -1.87 10.09
CA PRO A 79 7.21 -1.52 10.48
C PRO A 79 8.11 -2.72 10.83
N PHE A 80 7.61 -3.95 10.72
CA PHE A 80 8.31 -5.13 11.27
C PHE A 80 9.52 -5.60 10.45
N GLU A 81 9.35 -5.75 9.14
CA GLU A 81 10.38 -6.28 8.23
C GLU A 81 11.18 -5.14 7.57
N VAL A 82 10.61 -3.93 7.52
CA VAL A 82 11.24 -2.70 7.02
C VAL A 82 10.81 -1.56 7.94
N GLN A 83 11.77 -0.78 8.46
CA GLN A 83 11.52 0.28 9.44
C GLN A 83 11.48 1.68 8.82
N GLU A 84 11.52 1.75 7.50
CA GLU A 84 11.51 2.98 6.73
C GLU A 84 10.38 2.95 5.69
N MET A 85 9.66 4.06 5.59
CA MET A 85 8.81 4.31 4.44
C MET A 85 9.51 5.44 3.68
N GLY A 86 10.07 5.14 2.50
CA GLY A 86 10.85 6.10 1.68
C GLY A 86 10.11 7.37 1.24
N ALA A 87 8.93 7.67 1.79
CA ALA A 87 8.04 8.76 1.43
C ALA A 87 7.37 9.46 2.64
N GLY A 88 7.92 9.37 3.86
CA GLY A 88 7.30 9.91 5.08
C GLY A 88 7.03 11.44 5.09
N THR A 89 7.67 12.22 4.22
CA THR A 89 7.65 13.70 4.28
C THR A 89 7.00 14.39 3.07
N ASN A 90 6.49 13.64 2.09
CA ASN A 90 6.04 14.21 0.81
C ASN A 90 4.51 14.16 0.70
N MET A 91 3.92 14.77 -0.34
CA MET A 91 2.46 14.74 -0.58
C MET A 91 1.85 13.33 -0.52
N ALA A 92 2.59 12.30 -0.92
CA ALA A 92 2.19 10.89 -0.77
C ALA A 92 1.96 10.51 0.72
N GLY A 93 2.88 10.88 1.61
CA GLY A 93 2.72 10.71 3.06
C GLY A 93 1.53 11.49 3.63
N ALA A 94 1.26 12.70 3.13
CA ALA A 94 0.09 13.47 3.54
C ALA A 94 -1.24 12.80 3.15
N THR A 95 -1.32 12.19 1.96
CA THR A 95 -2.50 11.41 1.54
C THR A 95 -2.64 10.11 2.33
N TYR A 96 -1.53 9.40 2.55
CA TYR A 96 -1.48 8.18 3.34
C TYR A 96 -2.01 8.41 4.76
N ASN A 97 -1.49 9.44 5.44
CA ASN A 97 -1.90 9.78 6.79
C ASN A 97 -3.39 10.16 6.83
N ALA A 98 -3.86 10.97 5.89
CA ALA A 98 -5.24 11.43 5.87
C ALA A 98 -6.25 10.31 5.64
N ILE A 99 -5.99 9.39 4.71
CA ILE A 99 -6.86 8.24 4.45
C ILE A 99 -6.83 7.31 5.68
N GLY A 100 -5.65 7.03 6.20
CA GLY A 100 -5.46 6.17 7.35
C GLY A 100 -6.18 6.68 8.61
N GLU A 101 -6.03 7.96 8.92
CA GLU A 101 -6.68 8.65 10.03
C GLU A 101 -8.22 8.57 9.90
N LEU A 102 -8.76 8.96 8.74
CA LEU A 102 -10.19 8.88 8.46
C LEU A 102 -10.73 7.46 8.65
N MET A 103 -10.07 6.46 8.06
CA MET A 103 -10.55 5.08 8.16
C MET A 103 -10.46 4.55 9.59
N GLN A 104 -9.44 4.96 10.36
CA GLN A 104 -9.34 4.60 11.78
C GLN A 104 -10.44 5.24 12.64
N GLU A 105 -10.75 6.52 12.43
CA GLU A 105 -11.84 7.24 13.13
C GLU A 105 -13.19 6.55 12.92
N GLU A 106 -13.45 6.12 11.69
CA GLU A 106 -14.67 5.41 11.30
C GLU A 106 -14.61 3.88 11.60
N LYS A 107 -13.57 3.43 12.31
CA LYS A 107 -13.33 2.02 12.68
C LYS A 107 -13.24 1.05 11.49
N SER A 108 -12.95 1.58 10.30
CA SER A 108 -12.63 0.78 9.10
C SER A 108 -11.15 0.39 9.11
N GLN A 109 -10.86 -0.90 9.17
CA GLN A 109 -9.48 -1.43 9.18
C GLN A 109 -8.95 -1.66 7.76
N GLY A 110 -9.51 -0.94 6.78
CA GLY A 110 -9.43 -1.29 5.37
C GLY A 110 -8.23 -0.76 4.60
N PHE A 111 -7.45 0.16 5.18
CA PHE A 111 -6.41 0.86 4.42
C PHE A 111 -5.13 0.04 4.26
N VAL A 112 -4.65 -0.04 3.02
CA VAL A 112 -3.39 -0.66 2.64
C VAL A 112 -2.62 0.26 1.71
N HIS A 113 -1.34 0.47 2.00
CA HIS A 113 -0.40 1.09 1.09
C HIS A 113 0.57 0.03 0.57
N LEU A 114 0.65 -0.06 -0.75
CA LEU A 114 1.46 -1.04 -1.46
C LEU A 114 2.52 -0.31 -2.27
N GLY A 115 3.74 -0.31 -1.74
CA GLY A 115 4.93 0.18 -2.43
C GLY A 115 5.48 -0.88 -3.38
N MET A 116 5.82 -0.47 -4.61
CA MET A 116 6.33 -1.34 -5.68
C MET A 116 7.69 -0.87 -6.18
N SER A 117 8.67 -1.78 -6.24
CA SER A 117 9.97 -1.52 -6.84
C SER A 117 9.87 -1.27 -8.35
N SER A 118 10.93 -0.74 -8.96
CA SER A 118 10.96 -0.57 -10.42
C SER A 118 10.89 -1.90 -11.17
N LEU A 119 11.55 -2.94 -10.65
CA LEU A 119 11.53 -4.28 -11.24
C LEU A 119 10.10 -4.85 -11.23
N PHE A 120 9.42 -4.80 -10.09
CA PHE A 120 8.07 -5.35 -9.97
C PHE A 120 7.06 -4.61 -10.86
N ARG A 121 7.15 -3.28 -10.97
CA ARG A 121 6.29 -2.51 -11.89
C ARG A 121 6.51 -2.88 -13.36
N GLU A 122 7.75 -3.17 -13.74
CA GLU A 122 8.07 -3.62 -15.09
C GLU A 122 7.51 -5.02 -15.36
N GLU A 123 7.62 -5.92 -14.40
CA GLU A 123 7.02 -7.26 -14.46
C GLU A 123 5.50 -7.19 -14.59
N LEU A 124 4.82 -6.32 -13.83
CA LEU A 124 3.38 -6.07 -13.96
C LEU A 124 2.98 -5.59 -15.37
N ARG A 125 3.86 -4.85 -16.05
CA ARG A 125 3.62 -4.31 -17.38
C ARG A 125 3.84 -5.35 -18.48
N ILE A 126 4.85 -6.21 -18.30
CA ILE A 126 5.26 -7.19 -19.32
C ILE A 126 4.45 -8.49 -19.21
N TYR A 127 4.13 -8.92 -17.99
CA TYR A 127 3.62 -10.26 -17.73
C TYR A 127 2.19 -10.23 -17.18
N PRO A 128 1.17 -10.54 -18.01
CA PRO A 128 -0.22 -10.54 -17.58
C PRO A 128 -0.51 -11.46 -16.40
N GLN A 129 0.25 -12.55 -16.23
CA GLN A 129 0.10 -13.45 -15.10
C GLN A 129 0.46 -12.81 -13.75
N VAL A 130 1.46 -11.91 -13.72
CA VAL A 130 1.84 -11.17 -12.51
C VAL A 130 0.74 -10.17 -12.16
N GLN A 131 0.18 -9.48 -13.15
CA GLN A 131 -0.96 -8.59 -12.97
C GLN A 131 -2.20 -9.33 -12.43
N LYS A 132 -2.53 -10.48 -13.02
CA LYS A 132 -3.65 -11.32 -12.56
C LYS A 132 -3.45 -11.82 -11.13
N ALA A 133 -2.23 -12.25 -10.79
CA ALA A 133 -1.90 -12.70 -9.44
C ALA A 133 -2.02 -11.58 -8.41
N LEU A 134 -1.52 -10.37 -8.72
CA LEU A 134 -1.71 -9.19 -7.89
C LEU A 134 -3.21 -8.88 -7.74
N PHE A 135 -3.96 -8.83 -8.84
CA PHE A 135 -5.38 -8.48 -8.82
C PHE A 135 -6.20 -9.45 -7.99
N ALA A 136 -6.00 -10.77 -8.15
CA ALA A 136 -6.65 -11.78 -7.33
C ALA A 136 -6.36 -11.58 -5.83
N CYS A 137 -5.13 -11.20 -5.49
CA CYS A 137 -4.79 -10.82 -4.12
C CYS A 137 -5.37 -9.48 -3.68
N LEU A 138 -5.75 -8.56 -4.55
CA LEU A 138 -6.40 -7.30 -4.13
C LEU A 138 -7.92 -7.49 -3.96
N THR A 139 -8.53 -8.36 -4.77
CA THR A 139 -9.98 -8.64 -4.77
C THR A 139 -10.40 -9.78 -3.84
N ARG A 140 -9.44 -10.46 -3.19
CA ARG A 140 -9.67 -11.64 -2.34
C ARG A 140 -10.17 -12.87 -3.10
N GLU A 141 -9.71 -13.04 -4.34
CA GLU A 141 -9.99 -14.18 -5.24
C GLU A 141 -8.85 -15.23 -5.28
#